data_AF-A0A5C9BRB3-F1
#
_entry.id   AF-A0A5C9BRB3-F1
#
_cell.length_a   1.000
_cell.length_b   1.000
_cell.length_c   1.000
_cell.angle_alpha   90.00
_cell.angle_beta   90.00
_cell.angle_gamma   90.00
#
_symmetry.space_group_name_H-M   'P 1'
#
loop_
_entity.id
_entity.type
_entity.pdbx_description
1 polymer ?
#
loop_
_entity_poly.entity_id
_entity_poly.type
_entity_poly.pdbx_seq_one_letter_code
_entity_poly.pdbx_strand_id
1 'polypeptide(L)'
;MTRLIACILTWLIWSVAAADQQYPFRVETRSIGQEHALVAVNDGPATITLSAQVKGENVGSDRNWPLVDVIKPHSSNQIARIFAAVPGAGYRFKTRYSHAFGDVTKVPDKAISYRLPFADGFHSTVGQAPNGEITTHTAPDSRYAVDFTMPENTPIVAARGGTVIDVKDNFSAGGPNPNLLDKANVITILHSDGSMALYVHLITNGARVQVGQVVQAGQLIGYSGNTGYSTGPHLHFALTRAKVKTDGTVASESIPVAFYAFQPPVRFEAKQNMAVMADYSNTGSPDFNSMPSKRVEMAERPILPPPLPVAETPGPAEPYVLAIHGQEVDVLEEIERHTGYPWWAWIGSIVACIVMLRLWAEFKATLRPEMAELSRDWKGSVYDPREFRGTKPPLDSRPQDWR
;
A
#
# COMPACT_ATOMS: atom_id res chain seq x y z
N MET A 1 38.67 19.35 -3.19
CA MET A 1 38.12 18.25 -2.36
C MET A 1 37.00 18.68 -1.40
N THR A 2 36.38 19.85 -1.57
CA THR A 2 35.33 20.37 -0.67
C THR A 2 33.92 20.44 -1.30
N ARG A 3 33.73 19.81 -2.47
CA ARG A 3 32.41 19.73 -3.14
C ARG A 3 31.87 18.30 -3.32
N LEU A 4 32.61 17.27 -2.92
CA LEU A 4 32.15 15.88 -2.96
C LEU A 4 31.51 15.38 -1.65
N ILE A 5 31.75 16.07 -0.52
CA ILE A 5 31.24 15.65 0.80
C ILE A 5 29.84 16.23 1.08
N ALA A 6 29.44 17.31 0.40
CA ALA A 6 28.12 17.92 0.57
C ALA A 6 26.98 17.13 -0.10
N CYS A 7 27.26 16.31 -1.12
CA CYS A 7 26.24 15.51 -1.81
C CYS A 7 25.90 14.18 -1.11
N ILE A 8 26.77 13.69 -0.22
CA ILE A 8 26.54 12.42 0.50
C ILE A 8 25.71 12.66 1.78
N LEU A 9 25.76 13.86 2.37
CA LEU A 9 24.98 14.20 3.56
C LEU A 9 23.54 14.66 3.27
N THR A 10 23.21 15.03 2.03
CA THR A 10 21.81 15.30 1.62
C THR A 10 21.09 14.06 1.07
N TRP A 11 21.81 12.96 0.84
CA TRP A 11 21.23 11.67 0.43
C TRP A 11 20.79 10.81 1.61
N LEU A 12 21.27 11.09 2.82
CA LEU A 12 20.94 10.37 4.05
C LEU A 12 19.72 10.93 4.81
N ILE A 13 19.07 11.98 4.31
CA ILE A 13 17.90 12.62 4.96
C ILE A 13 16.62 12.51 4.10
N TRP A 14 16.67 11.89 2.91
CA TRP A 14 15.50 11.78 2.01
C TRP A 14 15.24 10.34 1.49
N SER A 15 15.59 9.32 2.28
CA SER A 15 15.20 7.93 2.00
C SER A 15 14.27 7.37 3.09
N VAL A 16 13.27 8.16 3.49
CA VAL A 16 12.14 7.71 4.32
C VAL A 16 10.83 8.07 3.61
N ALA A 17 10.64 7.57 2.39
CA ALA A 17 9.35 7.48 1.69
C ALA A 17 9.63 6.72 0.38
N ALA A 18 9.00 5.61 0.02
CA ALA A 18 7.82 4.96 0.53
C ALA A 18 8.14 3.46 0.68
N ALA A 19 8.22 2.99 1.92
CA ALA A 19 7.86 1.61 2.18
C ALA A 19 6.37 1.48 1.85
N ASP A 20 5.96 0.39 1.22
CA ASP A 20 4.57 -0.07 1.24
C ASP A 20 4.14 -0.02 2.72
N GLN A 21 3.39 1.03 3.11
CA GLN A 21 3.10 1.26 4.51
C GLN A 21 2.01 0.27 4.91
N GLN A 22 2.45 -0.94 5.20
CA GLN A 22 1.71 -1.85 6.03
C GLN A 22 1.21 -1.08 7.25
N TYR A 23 -0.10 -1.14 7.48
CA TYR A 23 -0.74 -0.40 8.57
C TYR A 23 0.03 -0.63 9.88
N PRO A 24 0.36 0.44 10.65
CA PRO A 24 1.34 0.38 11.75
C PRO A 24 0.73 -0.24 13.03
N PHE A 25 0.38 -1.53 12.95
CA PHE A 25 -0.16 -2.34 14.03
C PHE A 25 0.73 -3.55 14.29
N ARG A 26 0.95 -3.88 15.57
CA ARG A 26 1.73 -5.05 15.97
C ARG A 26 1.34 -5.55 17.36
N VAL A 27 1.63 -6.83 17.61
CA VAL A 27 1.60 -7.42 18.96
C VAL A 27 3.03 -7.70 19.40
N GLU A 28 3.44 -7.09 20.50
CA GLU A 28 4.75 -7.24 21.12
C GLU A 28 4.66 -8.11 22.37
N THR A 29 5.78 -8.74 22.72
CA THR A 29 5.96 -9.42 24.01
C THR A 29 6.97 -8.65 24.84
N ARG A 30 6.60 -8.27 26.08
CA ARG A 30 7.47 -7.54 27.01
C ARG A 30 7.70 -8.36 28.26
N SER A 31 8.95 -8.48 28.71
CA SER A 31 9.28 -9.18 29.95
C SER A 31 8.94 -8.32 31.18
N ILE A 32 8.27 -8.90 32.16
CA ILE A 32 7.93 -8.27 33.45
C ILE A 32 8.34 -9.24 34.56
N GLY A 33 9.54 -9.08 35.12
CA GLY A 33 10.10 -10.02 36.08
C GLY A 33 10.30 -11.41 35.46
N GLN A 34 9.64 -12.42 36.02
CA GLN A 34 9.63 -13.80 35.51
C GLN A 34 8.46 -14.10 34.55
N GLU A 35 7.65 -13.09 34.25
CA GLU A 35 6.47 -13.22 33.41
C GLU A 35 6.62 -12.40 32.12
N HIS A 36 5.65 -12.53 31.21
CA HIS A 36 5.59 -11.74 29.98
C HIS A 36 4.22 -11.08 29.83
N ALA A 37 4.20 -9.82 29.39
CA ALA A 37 3.01 -9.14 28.92
C ALA A 37 2.94 -9.18 27.39
N LEU A 38 1.79 -9.58 26.86
CA LEU A 38 1.44 -9.33 25.47
C LEU A 38 0.83 -7.94 25.36
N VAL A 39 1.38 -7.13 24.46
CA VAL A 39 0.98 -5.74 24.27
C VAL A 39 0.62 -5.53 22.80
N ALA A 40 -0.63 -5.16 22.53
CA ALA A 40 -1.04 -4.70 21.22
C ALA A 40 -0.71 -3.21 21.10
N VAL A 41 -0.03 -2.83 20.02
CA VAL A 41 0.33 -1.45 19.70
C VAL A 41 -0.31 -1.07 18.37
N ASN A 42 -1.15 -0.06 18.38
CA ASN A 42 -1.79 0.51 17.21
C ASN A 42 -1.36 1.96 17.08
N ASP A 43 -0.36 2.22 16.24
CA ASP A 43 0.13 3.58 16.00
C ASP A 43 -0.66 4.28 14.89
N GLY A 44 -1.59 3.58 14.23
CA GLY A 44 -2.38 4.11 13.12
C GLY A 44 -3.70 4.75 13.55
N PRO A 45 -4.38 5.42 12.60
CA PRO A 45 -5.60 6.19 12.88
C PRO A 45 -6.89 5.36 12.91
N ALA A 46 -6.84 4.07 12.57
CA ALA A 46 -7.99 3.18 12.51
C ALA A 46 -8.14 2.36 13.80
N THR A 47 -9.37 2.10 14.21
CA THR A 47 -9.62 1.04 15.20
C THR A 47 -9.30 -0.31 14.56
N ILE A 48 -8.70 -1.21 15.34
CA ILE A 48 -8.37 -2.57 14.93
C ILE A 48 -9.12 -3.56 15.81
N THR A 49 -9.74 -4.55 15.21
CA THR A 49 -10.10 -5.78 15.91
C THR A 49 -8.94 -6.75 15.81
N LEU A 50 -8.44 -7.20 16.95
CA LEU A 50 -7.38 -8.20 17.09
C LEU A 50 -8.00 -9.54 17.47
N SER A 51 -7.51 -10.62 16.87
CA SER A 51 -7.60 -11.96 17.46
C SER A 51 -6.22 -12.55 17.65
N ALA A 52 -5.90 -12.97 18.87
CA ALA A 52 -4.62 -13.56 19.24
C ALA A 52 -4.79 -14.96 19.84
N GLN A 53 -3.77 -15.79 19.69
CA GLN A 53 -3.66 -17.13 20.25
C GLN A 53 -2.24 -17.34 20.80
N VAL A 54 -2.16 -17.98 21.97
CA VAL A 54 -0.89 -18.41 22.55
C VAL A 54 -0.84 -19.93 22.57
N LYS A 55 0.28 -20.51 22.14
CA LYS A 55 0.57 -21.95 22.24
C LYS A 55 1.98 -22.15 22.78
N GLY A 56 2.18 -23.16 23.61
CA GLY A 56 3.45 -23.36 24.29
C GLY A 56 3.48 -24.53 25.26
N GLU A 57 4.62 -24.67 25.93
CA GLU A 57 4.89 -25.65 26.99
C GLU A 57 4.89 -24.95 28.34
N ASN A 58 4.24 -25.54 29.34
CA ASN A 58 4.08 -24.99 30.69
C ASN A 58 3.58 -23.53 30.70
N VAL A 59 2.76 -23.14 29.72
CA VAL A 59 2.27 -21.77 29.56
C VAL A 59 0.93 -21.57 30.27
N GLY A 60 0.89 -20.63 31.20
CA GLY A 60 -0.29 -20.08 31.84
C GLY A 60 -0.61 -18.68 31.31
N SER A 61 -1.87 -18.27 31.41
CA SER A 61 -2.36 -16.98 30.94
C SER A 61 -3.50 -16.50 31.85
N ASP A 62 -3.60 -15.18 32.04
CA ASP A 62 -4.74 -14.56 32.74
C ASP A 62 -5.97 -14.36 31.83
N ARG A 63 -5.83 -14.68 30.54
CA ARG A 63 -6.90 -14.69 29.53
C ARG A 63 -7.16 -16.08 28.97
N ASN A 64 -8.41 -16.28 28.52
CA ASN A 64 -8.80 -17.41 27.68
C ASN A 64 -8.41 -17.15 26.22
N TRP A 65 -8.16 -18.23 25.47
CA TRP A 65 -7.74 -18.20 24.07
C TRP A 65 -8.76 -18.94 23.18
N PRO A 66 -9.02 -18.49 21.94
CA PRO A 66 -8.52 -17.26 21.32
C PRO A 66 -9.02 -16.01 22.03
N LEU A 67 -8.16 -15.00 22.14
CA LEU A 67 -8.50 -13.70 22.70
C LEU A 67 -8.91 -12.79 21.55
N VAL A 68 -10.08 -12.18 21.65
CA VAL A 68 -10.52 -11.11 20.75
C VAL A 68 -10.56 -9.81 21.53
N ASP A 69 -9.95 -8.76 20.98
CA ASP A 69 -9.90 -7.44 21.60
C ASP A 69 -10.02 -6.32 20.57
N VAL A 70 -10.47 -5.14 21.00
CA VAL A 70 -10.60 -3.94 20.17
C VAL A 70 -9.54 -2.93 20.58
N ILE A 71 -8.61 -2.68 19.67
CA ILE A 71 -7.46 -1.80 19.89
C ILE A 71 -7.76 -0.45 19.24
N LYS A 72 -7.83 0.59 20.07
CA LYS A 72 -8.15 1.95 19.63
C LYS A 72 -7.02 2.54 18.78
N PRO A 73 -7.30 3.57 17.95
CA PRO A 73 -6.27 4.33 17.26
C PRO A 73 -5.25 4.89 18.25
N HIS A 74 -3.99 4.98 17.84
CA HIS A 74 -2.89 5.58 18.60
C HIS A 74 -2.81 5.09 20.06
N SER A 75 -2.97 3.79 20.29
CA SER A 75 -3.01 3.20 21.62
C SER A 75 -2.08 2.01 21.79
N SER A 76 -1.67 1.76 23.03
CA SER A 76 -0.92 0.58 23.44
C SER A 76 -1.63 -0.07 24.62
N ASN A 77 -2.08 -1.31 24.42
CA ASN A 77 -2.90 -2.03 25.38
C ASN A 77 -2.20 -3.34 25.78
N GLN A 78 -2.01 -3.58 27.07
CA GLN A 78 -1.66 -4.92 27.54
C GLN A 78 -2.90 -5.82 27.42
N ILE A 79 -2.82 -6.80 26.53
CA ILE A 79 -3.95 -7.66 26.18
C ILE A 79 -4.00 -8.95 27.03
N ALA A 80 -2.83 -9.45 27.44
CA ALA A 80 -2.72 -10.64 28.29
C ALA A 80 -1.39 -10.66 29.06
N ARG A 81 -1.39 -11.34 30.20
CA ARG A 81 -0.21 -11.72 30.96
C ARG A 81 0.02 -13.22 30.79
N ILE A 82 1.25 -13.59 30.47
CA ILE A 82 1.71 -14.95 30.19
C ILE A 82 2.75 -15.33 31.24
N PHE A 83 2.55 -16.46 31.90
CA PHE A 83 3.37 -16.93 33.03
C PHE A 83 3.55 -18.44 32.98
N ALA A 84 4.36 -19.01 33.86
CA ALA A 84 4.49 -20.46 34.00
C ALA A 84 3.21 -21.06 34.62
N ALA A 85 2.58 -22.04 33.96
CA ALA A 85 1.41 -22.72 34.50
C ALA A 85 1.73 -23.48 35.80
N VAL A 86 2.91 -24.10 35.85
CA VAL A 86 3.51 -24.68 37.05
C VAL A 86 4.55 -23.69 37.61
N PRO A 87 4.31 -23.09 38.79
CA PRO A 87 5.24 -22.14 39.40
C PRO A 87 6.65 -22.73 39.60
N GLY A 88 7.67 -21.91 39.35
CA GLY A 88 9.08 -22.29 39.54
C GLY A 88 9.70 -23.12 38.41
N ALA A 89 8.90 -23.58 37.44
CA ALA A 89 9.40 -24.22 36.22
C ALA A 89 9.49 -23.22 35.05
N GLY A 90 10.44 -23.42 34.14
CA GLY A 90 10.52 -22.64 32.90
C GLY A 90 9.32 -22.89 31.99
N TYR A 91 9.05 -21.94 31.08
CA TYR A 91 7.99 -22.06 30.08
C TYR A 91 8.43 -21.44 28.75
N ARG A 92 7.78 -21.86 27.66
CA ARG A 92 8.03 -21.35 26.32
C ARG A 92 6.72 -21.21 25.59
N PHE A 93 6.55 -20.14 24.83
CA PHE A 93 5.33 -19.91 24.08
C PHE A 93 5.60 -19.20 22.75
N LYS A 94 4.61 -19.28 21.86
CA LYS A 94 4.52 -18.52 20.61
C LYS A 94 3.16 -17.83 20.57
N THR A 95 3.15 -16.60 20.08
CA THR A 95 1.93 -15.84 19.82
C THR A 95 1.65 -15.86 18.33
N ARG A 96 0.43 -16.19 17.94
CA ARG A 96 -0.11 -15.99 16.59
C ARG A 96 -1.26 -15.02 16.68
N TYR A 97 -1.41 -14.13 15.71
CA TYR A 97 -2.53 -13.22 15.67
C TYR A 97 -2.97 -12.88 14.25
N SER A 98 -4.19 -12.40 14.15
CA SER A 98 -4.80 -11.81 12.95
C SER A 98 -5.46 -10.49 13.35
N HIS A 99 -5.61 -9.58 12.40
CA HIS A 99 -6.26 -8.31 12.66
C HIS A 99 -7.09 -7.86 11.45
N ALA A 100 -8.11 -7.06 11.72
CA ALA A 100 -8.91 -6.39 10.70
C ALA A 100 -9.24 -4.97 11.13
N PHE A 101 -9.43 -4.08 10.17
CA PHE A 101 -9.96 -2.75 10.44
C PHE A 101 -11.37 -2.81 11.01
N GLY A 102 -11.67 -1.85 11.89
CA GLY A 102 -12.98 -1.69 12.50
C GLY A 102 -13.10 -2.35 13.87
N ASP A 103 -14.29 -2.19 14.43
CA ASP A 103 -14.66 -2.65 15.76
C ASP A 103 -15.71 -3.76 15.63
N VAL A 104 -15.34 -4.99 15.95
CA VAL A 104 -16.21 -6.16 15.82
C VAL A 104 -17.41 -6.15 16.76
N THR A 105 -17.38 -5.31 17.80
CA THR A 105 -18.52 -5.14 18.71
C THR A 105 -19.59 -4.23 18.13
N LYS A 106 -19.25 -3.44 17.10
CA LYS A 106 -20.23 -2.60 16.42
C LYS A 106 -20.99 -3.39 15.36
N VAL A 107 -22.29 -3.15 15.33
CA VAL A 107 -23.18 -3.70 14.31
C VAL A 107 -23.66 -2.54 13.44
N PRO A 108 -23.23 -2.44 12.17
CA PRO A 108 -23.69 -1.40 11.28
C PRO A 108 -25.21 -1.41 11.12
N ASP A 109 -25.83 -0.23 11.20
CA ASP A 109 -27.27 -0.08 11.06
C ASP A 109 -27.68 -0.23 9.59
N LYS A 110 -28.51 -1.23 9.32
CA LYS A 110 -29.02 -1.53 7.97
C LYS A 110 -29.95 -0.45 7.41
N ALA A 111 -30.52 0.39 8.28
CA ALA A 111 -31.38 1.50 7.86
C ALA A 111 -30.59 2.65 7.23
N ILE A 112 -29.28 2.75 7.49
CA ILE A 112 -28.41 3.76 6.89
C ILE A 112 -28.31 3.52 5.39
N SER A 113 -28.43 4.60 4.61
CA SER A 113 -28.15 4.59 3.16
C SER A 113 -26.94 5.47 2.88
N TYR A 114 -26.26 5.14 1.79
CA TYR A 114 -25.03 5.77 1.36
C TYR A 114 -25.31 6.69 0.17
N ARG A 115 -24.66 7.85 0.11
CA ARG A 115 -24.68 8.67 -1.10
C ARG A 115 -24.10 7.83 -2.25
N LEU A 116 -24.57 8.02 -3.48
CA LEU A 116 -23.86 7.45 -4.63
C LEU A 116 -22.40 7.93 -4.61
N PRO A 117 -21.40 7.09 -4.89
CA PRO A 117 -19.99 7.41 -4.61
C PRO A 117 -19.30 8.27 -5.69
N PHE A 118 -20.03 9.08 -6.45
CA PHE A 118 -19.50 9.91 -7.55
C PHE A 118 -20.14 11.31 -7.57
N ALA A 119 -19.53 12.24 -8.30
CA ALA A 119 -19.94 13.65 -8.31
C ALA A 119 -21.41 13.87 -8.72
N ASP A 120 -21.98 14.97 -8.23
CA ASP A 120 -23.32 15.45 -8.60
C ASP A 120 -23.45 15.60 -10.13
N GLY A 121 -24.63 15.27 -10.66
CA GLY A 121 -24.95 15.28 -12.08
C GLY A 121 -24.44 14.07 -12.87
N PHE A 122 -23.63 13.19 -12.28
CA PHE A 122 -23.08 12.03 -12.99
C PHE A 122 -24.11 10.90 -13.11
N HIS A 123 -24.17 10.30 -14.31
CA HIS A 123 -24.99 9.14 -14.62
C HIS A 123 -24.14 7.90 -14.78
N SER A 124 -24.57 6.79 -14.20
CA SER A 124 -23.90 5.49 -14.31
C SER A 124 -24.91 4.38 -14.52
N THR A 125 -24.47 3.31 -15.16
CA THR A 125 -25.15 2.01 -15.09
C THR A 125 -24.51 1.19 -14.00
N VAL A 126 -25.32 0.47 -13.22
CA VAL A 126 -24.85 -0.57 -12.29
C VAL A 126 -24.47 -1.80 -13.12
N GLY A 127 -23.18 -2.03 -13.31
CA GLY A 127 -22.64 -3.13 -14.11
C GLY A 127 -22.76 -4.47 -13.41
N GLN A 128 -22.46 -4.50 -12.11
CA GLN A 128 -22.61 -5.67 -11.25
C GLN A 128 -23.25 -5.28 -9.93
N ALA A 129 -24.05 -6.18 -9.37
CA ALA A 129 -24.67 -6.03 -8.06
C ALA A 129 -24.95 -7.42 -7.45
N PRO A 130 -25.22 -7.49 -6.14
CA PRO A 130 -25.53 -8.76 -5.49
C PRO A 130 -26.76 -9.43 -6.13
N ASN A 131 -26.66 -10.74 -6.35
CA ASN A 131 -27.67 -11.55 -7.05
C ASN A 131 -27.93 -11.15 -8.52
N GLY A 132 -27.02 -10.42 -9.16
CA GLY A 132 -27.05 -10.20 -10.62
C GLY A 132 -26.76 -11.47 -11.40
N GLU A 133 -27.18 -11.51 -12.68
CA GLU A 133 -26.92 -12.60 -13.61
C GLU A 133 -25.42 -12.79 -13.88
N ILE A 134 -24.68 -11.69 -13.92
CA ILE A 134 -23.22 -11.67 -14.06
C ILE A 134 -22.66 -11.02 -12.79
N THR A 135 -22.43 -11.85 -11.75
CA THR A 135 -21.73 -11.42 -10.53
C THR A 135 -20.42 -12.19 -10.38
N THR A 136 -19.30 -11.48 -10.42
CA THR A 136 -17.98 -12.03 -10.10
C THR A 136 -17.67 -11.95 -8.61
N HIS A 137 -18.47 -11.20 -7.85
CA HIS A 137 -18.28 -10.98 -6.43
C HIS A 137 -18.90 -12.10 -5.60
N THR A 138 -18.14 -13.16 -5.35
CA THR A 138 -18.61 -14.31 -4.57
C THR A 138 -17.85 -14.51 -3.25
N ALA A 139 -16.71 -13.84 -3.09
CA ALA A 139 -15.89 -13.96 -1.90
C ALA A 139 -16.55 -13.29 -0.68
N PRO A 140 -16.31 -13.77 0.55
CA PRO A 140 -16.93 -13.22 1.76
C PRO A 140 -16.72 -11.72 1.99
N ASP A 141 -15.62 -11.17 1.48
CA ASP A 141 -15.22 -9.76 1.59
C ASP A 141 -15.74 -8.87 0.45
N SER A 142 -16.27 -9.44 -0.62
CA SER A 142 -16.80 -8.69 -1.78
C SER A 142 -18.23 -9.05 -2.18
N ARG A 143 -18.86 -10.11 -1.66
CA ARG A 143 -20.17 -10.61 -2.15
C ARG A 143 -21.34 -9.62 -2.19
N TYR A 144 -21.24 -8.48 -1.50
CA TYR A 144 -22.23 -7.40 -1.56
C TYR A 144 -21.74 -6.15 -2.32
N ALA A 145 -20.60 -6.25 -3.02
CA ALA A 145 -20.04 -5.17 -3.79
C ALA A 145 -20.88 -4.83 -5.02
N VAL A 146 -20.78 -3.56 -5.42
CA VAL A 146 -21.51 -2.95 -6.52
C VAL A 146 -20.52 -2.28 -7.46
N ASP A 147 -20.58 -2.63 -8.74
CA ASP A 147 -19.76 -2.00 -9.76
C ASP A 147 -20.56 -0.95 -10.52
N PHE A 148 -20.07 0.28 -10.53
CA PHE A 148 -20.63 1.38 -11.30
C PHE A 148 -19.79 1.59 -12.55
N THR A 149 -20.38 1.38 -13.73
CA THR A 149 -19.68 1.56 -15.01
C THR A 149 -19.44 3.05 -15.27
N MET A 150 -18.18 3.45 -15.38
CA MET A 150 -17.81 4.84 -15.60
C MET A 150 -16.44 4.96 -16.29
N PRO A 151 -16.20 6.02 -17.08
CA PRO A 151 -14.88 6.30 -17.61
C PRO A 151 -13.85 6.48 -16.51
N GLU A 152 -12.58 6.24 -16.82
CA GLU A 152 -11.48 6.68 -15.95
C GLU A 152 -11.52 8.20 -15.76
N ASN A 153 -10.92 8.66 -14.67
CA ASN A 153 -10.87 10.07 -14.29
C ASN A 153 -12.25 10.69 -13.94
N THR A 154 -13.26 9.88 -13.65
CA THR A 154 -14.54 10.34 -13.09
C THR A 154 -14.34 10.70 -11.62
N PRO A 155 -14.78 11.89 -11.15
CA PRO A 155 -14.62 12.27 -9.75
C PRO A 155 -15.40 11.35 -8.80
N ILE A 156 -14.67 10.73 -7.87
CA ILE A 156 -15.19 9.86 -6.82
C ILE A 156 -15.25 10.64 -5.51
N VAL A 157 -16.38 10.54 -4.83
CA VAL A 157 -16.64 11.26 -3.59
C VAL A 157 -17.01 10.29 -2.47
N ALA A 158 -16.79 10.71 -1.22
CA ALA A 158 -17.14 9.88 -0.07
C ALA A 158 -18.67 9.65 -0.02
N ALA A 159 -19.07 8.38 -0.04
CA ALA A 159 -20.48 7.96 0.05
C ALA A 159 -21.10 8.30 1.42
N ARG A 160 -20.28 8.35 2.46
CA ARG A 160 -20.66 8.74 3.83
C ARG A 160 -19.43 9.31 4.55
N GLY A 161 -19.66 10.21 5.50
CA GLY A 161 -18.58 10.78 6.30
C GLY A 161 -17.90 9.74 7.20
N GLY A 162 -16.61 9.93 7.46
CA GLY A 162 -15.79 8.98 8.21
C GLY A 162 -14.31 9.36 8.20
N THR A 163 -13.46 8.44 8.64
CA THR A 163 -12.00 8.61 8.65
C THR A 163 -11.39 7.74 7.56
N VAL A 164 -10.51 8.30 6.74
CA VAL A 164 -9.72 7.55 5.76
C VAL A 164 -8.71 6.68 6.51
N ILE A 165 -8.76 5.36 6.30
CA ILE A 165 -7.96 4.37 7.05
C ILE A 165 -6.97 3.59 6.18
N ASP A 166 -7.16 3.60 4.87
CA ASP A 166 -6.24 2.99 3.90
C ASP A 166 -6.27 3.78 2.58
N VAL A 167 -5.10 3.94 1.97
CA VAL A 167 -4.93 4.56 0.65
C VAL A 167 -3.80 3.83 -0.08
N LYS A 168 -4.15 3.13 -1.16
CA LYS A 168 -3.21 2.60 -2.15
C LYS A 168 -3.43 3.36 -3.46
N ASP A 169 -2.38 3.95 -3.99
CA ASP A 169 -2.50 4.88 -5.14
C ASP A 169 -1.31 4.81 -6.11
N ASN A 170 -0.52 3.74 -6.01
CA ASN A 170 0.74 3.56 -6.74
C ASN A 170 0.69 2.47 -7.81
N PHE A 171 -0.44 1.75 -7.96
CA PHE A 171 -0.61 0.78 -9.03
C PHE A 171 -1.06 1.46 -10.31
N SER A 172 -0.51 1.02 -11.44
CA SER A 172 -0.85 1.55 -12.76
C SER A 172 -1.36 0.50 -13.75
N ALA A 173 -1.06 -0.77 -13.51
CA ALA A 173 -1.53 -1.86 -14.35
C ALA A 173 -3.00 -2.17 -14.10
N GLY A 174 -3.73 -2.48 -15.18
CA GLY A 174 -5.13 -2.87 -15.17
C GLY A 174 -5.41 -3.92 -16.23
N GLY A 175 -6.35 -4.83 -15.98
CA GLY A 175 -6.81 -5.79 -17.00
C GLY A 175 -7.29 -7.13 -16.44
N PRO A 176 -7.78 -8.03 -17.31
CA PRO A 176 -8.35 -9.32 -16.90
C PRO A 176 -7.28 -10.39 -16.65
N ASN A 177 -6.15 -10.00 -16.05
CA ASN A 177 -5.09 -10.93 -15.64
C ASN A 177 -5.17 -11.20 -14.12
N PRO A 178 -5.41 -12.44 -13.67
CA PRO A 178 -5.48 -12.78 -12.25
C PRO A 178 -4.24 -12.39 -11.43
N ASN A 179 -3.08 -12.21 -12.05
CA ASN A 179 -1.87 -11.70 -11.39
C ASN A 179 -1.96 -10.22 -10.96
N LEU A 180 -3.10 -9.56 -11.21
CA LEU A 180 -3.40 -8.19 -10.82
C LEU A 180 -4.40 -8.11 -9.65
N LEU A 181 -4.80 -9.25 -9.06
CA LEU A 181 -5.82 -9.30 -7.99
C LEU A 181 -5.50 -8.41 -6.78
N ASP A 182 -4.22 -8.23 -6.45
CA ASP A 182 -3.73 -7.43 -5.33
C ASP A 182 -3.19 -6.05 -5.76
N LYS A 183 -3.35 -5.69 -7.04
CA LYS A 183 -2.74 -4.50 -7.66
C LYS A 183 -3.75 -3.41 -8.04
N ALA A 184 -4.82 -3.27 -7.26
CA ALA A 184 -5.80 -2.22 -7.43
C ALA A 184 -5.51 -1.06 -6.47
N ASN A 185 -5.65 0.17 -6.96
CA ASN A 185 -5.68 1.34 -6.07
C ASN A 185 -7.02 1.37 -5.34
N VAL A 186 -6.96 1.76 -4.07
CA VAL A 186 -8.10 1.74 -3.17
C VAL A 186 -8.03 2.88 -2.17
N ILE A 187 -9.18 3.46 -1.87
CA ILE A 187 -9.38 4.27 -0.67
C ILE A 187 -10.36 3.52 0.23
N THR A 188 -10.08 3.42 1.53
CA THR A 188 -11.00 2.85 2.51
C THR A 188 -11.36 3.89 3.56
N ILE A 189 -12.66 4.07 3.82
CA ILE A 189 -13.18 5.01 4.82
C ILE A 189 -13.91 4.23 5.91
N LEU A 190 -13.52 4.42 7.17
CA LEU A 190 -14.17 3.89 8.36
C LEU A 190 -15.24 4.86 8.88
N HIS A 191 -16.47 4.36 9.05
CA HIS A 191 -17.60 5.11 9.56
C HIS A 191 -17.79 4.92 11.07
N SER A 192 -18.57 5.82 11.69
CA SER A 192 -18.79 5.83 13.14
C SER A 192 -19.48 4.58 13.68
N ASP A 193 -20.23 3.87 12.85
CA ASP A 193 -20.90 2.59 13.17
C ASP A 193 -20.01 1.36 12.94
N GLY A 194 -18.72 1.55 12.61
CA GLY A 194 -17.78 0.46 12.39
C GLY A 194 -17.83 -0.17 11.00
N SER A 195 -18.74 0.27 10.12
CA SER A 195 -18.70 -0.12 8.71
C SER A 195 -17.59 0.61 7.96
N MET A 196 -17.10 0.00 6.89
CA MET A 196 -16.02 0.54 6.06
C MET A 196 -16.41 0.52 4.59
N ALA A 197 -16.35 1.67 3.93
CA ALA A 197 -16.57 1.79 2.50
C ALA A 197 -15.24 1.72 1.75
N LEU A 198 -15.15 0.80 0.79
CA LEU A 198 -14.00 0.63 -0.10
C LEU A 198 -14.35 1.19 -1.48
N TYR A 199 -13.43 1.96 -2.05
CA TYR A 199 -13.50 2.56 -3.38
C TYR A 199 -12.31 2.04 -4.18
N VAL A 200 -12.53 1.06 -5.06
CA VAL A 200 -11.47 0.25 -5.69
C VAL A 200 -11.41 0.52 -7.20
N HIS A 201 -10.28 0.13 -7.81
CA HIS A 201 -9.91 0.36 -9.22
C HIS A 201 -9.66 1.84 -9.53
N LEU A 202 -9.22 2.62 -8.55
CA LEU A 202 -8.92 4.04 -8.74
C LEU A 202 -7.72 4.23 -9.69
N ILE A 203 -7.67 5.38 -10.36
CA ILE A 203 -6.55 5.71 -11.25
C ILE A 203 -5.28 5.95 -10.43
N THR A 204 -4.10 5.61 -10.99
CA THR A 204 -2.79 5.91 -10.37
C THR A 204 -2.67 7.39 -10.04
N ASN A 205 -2.14 7.73 -8.86
CA ASN A 205 -2.03 9.11 -8.38
C ASN A 205 -3.40 9.83 -8.39
N GLY A 206 -4.47 9.07 -8.22
CA GLY A 206 -5.86 9.51 -8.26
C GLY A 206 -6.40 9.90 -6.89
N ALA A 207 -5.76 9.50 -5.79
CA ALA A 207 -6.21 9.86 -4.46
C ALA A 207 -6.09 11.38 -4.21
N ARG A 208 -7.08 11.94 -3.53
CA ARG A 208 -7.13 13.35 -3.10
C ARG A 208 -7.30 13.49 -1.59
N VAL A 209 -7.06 12.39 -0.88
CA VAL A 209 -7.10 12.27 0.57
C VAL A 209 -5.93 11.44 1.06
N GLN A 210 -5.61 11.58 2.34
CA GLN A 210 -4.55 10.83 3.02
C GLN A 210 -5.09 10.06 4.21
N VAL A 211 -4.39 8.99 4.60
CA VAL A 211 -4.70 8.20 5.81
C VAL A 211 -4.76 9.13 7.04
N GLY A 212 -5.80 8.95 7.85
CA GLY A 212 -6.13 9.77 9.03
C GLY A 212 -7.04 10.97 8.75
N GLN A 213 -7.27 11.34 7.49
CA GLN A 213 -8.14 12.46 7.14
C GLN A 213 -9.61 12.14 7.44
N VAL A 214 -10.31 13.07 8.09
CA VAL A 214 -11.77 13.01 8.25
C VAL A 214 -12.43 13.63 7.02
N VAL A 215 -13.42 12.93 6.47
CA VAL A 215 -14.15 13.35 5.26
C VAL A 215 -15.65 13.40 5.52
N GLN A 216 -16.35 14.24 4.76
CA GLN A 216 -17.81 14.35 4.77
C GLN A 216 -18.42 13.68 3.53
N ALA A 217 -19.69 13.29 3.59
CA ALA A 217 -20.39 12.75 2.43
C ALA A 217 -20.38 13.78 1.27
N GLY A 218 -20.09 13.34 0.05
CA GLY A 218 -19.97 14.20 -1.12
C GLY A 218 -18.61 14.90 -1.29
N GLN A 219 -17.70 14.79 -0.32
CA GLN A 219 -16.34 15.31 -0.46
C GLN A 219 -15.54 14.51 -1.50
N LEU A 220 -14.83 15.19 -2.40
CA LEU A 220 -13.90 14.57 -3.35
C LEU A 220 -12.83 13.77 -2.61
N ILE A 221 -12.68 12.49 -2.96
CA ILE A 221 -11.67 11.60 -2.39
C ILE A 221 -10.71 11.06 -3.42
N GLY A 222 -11.10 10.98 -4.69
CA GLY A 222 -10.21 10.56 -5.76
C GLY A 222 -10.90 10.49 -7.11
N TYR A 223 -10.34 9.69 -8.01
CA TYR A 223 -10.86 9.52 -9.37
C TYR A 223 -10.92 8.05 -9.75
N SER A 224 -11.96 7.67 -10.49
CA SER A 224 -12.12 6.32 -11.03
C SER A 224 -10.95 5.99 -11.97
N GLY A 225 -10.69 4.70 -12.12
CA GLY A 225 -9.66 4.21 -13.03
C GLY A 225 -10.02 2.83 -13.54
N ASN A 226 -8.97 2.05 -13.80
CA ASN A 226 -9.08 0.67 -14.26
C ASN A 226 -7.95 -0.21 -13.67
N THR A 227 -7.37 0.16 -12.53
CA THR A 227 -6.19 -0.52 -11.97
C THR A 227 -6.55 -1.86 -11.33
N GLY A 228 -5.63 -2.83 -11.35
CA GLY A 228 -5.83 -4.17 -10.80
C GLY A 228 -6.58 -5.13 -11.74
N TYR A 229 -7.10 -6.21 -11.16
CA TYR A 229 -7.87 -7.21 -11.90
C TYR A 229 -9.26 -6.67 -12.27
N SER A 230 -9.38 -6.12 -13.49
CA SER A 230 -10.57 -5.42 -13.97
C SER A 230 -10.76 -5.68 -15.46
N THR A 231 -12.01 -5.85 -15.91
CA THR A 231 -12.35 -6.06 -17.33
C THR A 231 -12.51 -4.74 -18.09
N GLY A 232 -12.60 -3.61 -17.41
CA GLY A 232 -12.73 -2.28 -18.00
C GLY A 232 -13.01 -1.20 -16.95
N PRO A 233 -12.95 0.09 -17.32
CA PRO A 233 -13.14 1.19 -16.37
C PRO A 233 -14.48 1.13 -15.63
N HIS A 234 -14.40 1.12 -14.30
CA HIS A 234 -15.55 1.15 -13.39
C HIS A 234 -15.09 1.53 -11.98
N LEU A 235 -16.04 1.87 -11.12
CA LEU A 235 -15.80 1.93 -9.68
C LEU A 235 -16.37 0.67 -9.02
N HIS A 236 -15.51 -0.11 -8.39
CA HIS A 236 -15.93 -1.18 -7.48
C HIS A 236 -16.12 -0.60 -6.09
N PHE A 237 -17.36 -0.64 -5.60
CA PHE A 237 -17.73 -0.16 -4.27
C PHE A 237 -18.16 -1.32 -3.38
N ALA A 238 -17.55 -1.44 -2.20
CA ALA A 238 -17.94 -2.44 -1.21
C ALA A 238 -18.14 -1.81 0.16
N LEU A 239 -19.17 -2.25 0.88
CA LEU A 239 -19.32 -1.96 2.30
C LEU A 239 -18.93 -3.21 3.10
N THR A 240 -18.07 -3.05 4.09
CA THR A 240 -17.55 -4.16 4.90
C THR A 240 -17.62 -3.84 6.41
N ARG A 241 -17.41 -4.87 7.24
CA ARG A 241 -17.25 -4.75 8.70
C ARG A 241 -16.21 -5.76 9.20
N ALA A 242 -15.66 -5.51 10.39
CA ALA A 242 -14.88 -6.52 11.10
C ALA A 242 -15.74 -7.73 11.47
N LYS A 243 -15.19 -8.94 11.33
CA LYS A 243 -15.83 -10.19 11.74
C LYS A 243 -14.82 -11.17 12.32
N VAL A 244 -15.19 -11.82 13.42
CA VAL A 244 -14.51 -13.02 13.91
C VAL A 244 -15.00 -14.21 13.08
N LYS A 245 -14.06 -14.93 12.45
CA LYS A 245 -14.31 -16.16 11.70
C LYS A 245 -14.51 -17.34 12.64
N THR A 246 -15.05 -18.43 12.10
CA THR A 246 -15.28 -19.68 12.84
C THR A 246 -13.99 -20.34 13.34
N ASP A 247 -12.87 -20.11 12.65
CA ASP A 247 -11.54 -20.57 13.07
C ASP A 247 -10.90 -19.68 14.16
N GLY A 248 -11.61 -18.65 14.62
CA GLY A 248 -11.17 -17.70 15.62
C GLY A 248 -10.28 -16.58 15.08
N THR A 249 -9.94 -16.55 13.79
CA THR A 249 -9.24 -15.39 13.18
C THR A 249 -10.20 -14.23 12.93
N VAL A 250 -9.68 -13.04 12.65
CA VAL A 250 -10.47 -11.87 12.27
C VAL A 250 -10.20 -11.46 10.83
N ALA A 251 -11.24 -11.00 10.15
CA ALA A 251 -11.16 -10.49 8.79
C ALA A 251 -12.27 -9.46 8.54
N SER A 252 -12.25 -8.86 7.35
CA SER A 252 -13.37 -8.08 6.83
C SER A 252 -14.44 -9.00 6.22
N GLU A 253 -15.70 -8.68 6.44
CA GLU A 253 -16.86 -9.29 5.80
C GLU A 253 -17.63 -8.22 5.03
N SER A 254 -17.98 -8.50 3.78
CA SER A 254 -18.89 -7.69 2.99
C SER A 254 -20.30 -7.71 3.57
N ILE A 255 -20.94 -6.56 3.61
CA ILE A 255 -22.32 -6.39 4.08
C ILE A 255 -23.17 -5.67 3.03
N PRO A 256 -24.50 -5.90 3.01
CA PRO A 256 -25.39 -5.20 2.10
C PRO A 256 -25.27 -3.69 2.23
N VAL A 257 -25.32 -2.99 1.09
CA VAL A 257 -25.41 -1.53 1.02
C VAL A 257 -26.69 -1.13 0.30
N ALA A 258 -27.31 -0.07 0.79
CA ALA A 258 -28.32 0.67 0.06
C ALA A 258 -27.84 2.09 -0.16
N PHE A 259 -28.26 2.67 -1.26
CA PHE A 259 -27.89 4.02 -1.67
C PHE A 259 -29.08 4.97 -1.53
N TYR A 260 -28.79 6.26 -1.55
CA TYR A 260 -29.78 7.29 -1.78
C TYR A 260 -29.31 8.29 -2.84
N ALA A 261 -30.28 8.82 -3.58
CA ALA A 261 -30.13 9.95 -4.48
C ALA A 261 -31.32 10.89 -4.30
N PHE A 262 -31.22 12.10 -4.86
CA PHE A 262 -32.26 13.14 -4.91
C PHE A 262 -32.51 13.87 -3.60
N GLN A 263 -33.26 14.98 -3.69
CA GLN A 263 -33.91 15.61 -2.55
C GLN A 263 -35.43 15.68 -2.81
N PRO A 264 -36.30 15.18 -1.91
CA PRO A 264 -35.97 14.37 -0.74
C PRO A 264 -35.23 13.07 -1.13
N PRO A 265 -34.38 12.52 -0.23
CA PRO A 265 -33.62 11.31 -0.51
C PRO A 265 -34.52 10.11 -0.84
N VAL A 266 -34.30 9.49 -1.99
CA VAL A 266 -34.91 8.22 -2.38
C VAL A 266 -33.90 7.11 -2.13
N ARG A 267 -34.21 6.23 -1.18
CA ARG A 267 -33.41 5.03 -0.88
C ARG A 267 -33.66 3.94 -1.93
N PHE A 268 -32.61 3.26 -2.36
CA PHE A 268 -32.69 2.08 -3.23
C PHE A 268 -31.56 1.09 -2.97
N GLU A 269 -31.77 -0.16 -3.37
CA GLU A 269 -30.71 -1.17 -3.45
C GLU A 269 -30.27 -1.31 -4.91
N ALA A 270 -28.96 -1.36 -5.14
CA ALA A 270 -28.43 -1.48 -6.49
C ALA A 270 -28.81 -2.84 -7.10
N LYS A 271 -29.25 -2.81 -8.36
CA LYS A 271 -29.53 -4.01 -9.15
C LYS A 271 -28.74 -3.92 -10.45
N GLN A 272 -28.28 -5.06 -10.96
CA GLN A 272 -27.59 -5.09 -12.25
C GLN A 272 -28.45 -4.46 -13.35
N ASN A 273 -27.81 -3.71 -14.25
CA ASN A 273 -28.42 -2.94 -15.34
C ASN A 273 -29.30 -1.76 -14.90
N MET A 274 -29.33 -1.42 -13.60
CA MET A 274 -30.03 -0.23 -13.13
C MET A 274 -29.28 1.03 -13.56
N ALA A 275 -29.99 1.98 -14.18
CA ALA A 275 -29.47 3.33 -14.41
C ALA A 275 -29.61 4.15 -13.12
N VAL A 276 -28.54 4.84 -12.73
CA VAL A 276 -28.48 5.68 -11.53
C VAL A 276 -27.93 7.06 -11.87
N MET A 277 -28.41 8.08 -11.16
CA MET A 277 -27.91 9.45 -11.26
C MET A 277 -27.65 9.98 -9.85
N ALA A 278 -26.47 10.57 -9.64
CA ALA A 278 -26.16 11.33 -8.43
C ALA A 278 -26.73 12.74 -8.60
N ASP A 279 -27.98 12.98 -8.21
CA ASP A 279 -28.54 14.33 -8.17
C ASP A 279 -28.95 14.64 -6.73
N TYR A 280 -28.49 15.75 -6.20
CA TYR A 280 -28.85 16.22 -4.85
C TYR A 280 -29.26 17.71 -4.89
N SER A 281 -29.53 18.23 -6.08
CA SER A 281 -29.76 19.66 -6.34
C SER A 281 -31.24 20.06 -6.37
N ASN A 282 -32.15 19.13 -6.70
CA ASN A 282 -33.59 19.39 -6.83
C ASN A 282 -34.37 18.86 -5.64
N THR A 283 -35.30 19.66 -5.09
CA THR A 283 -36.26 19.34 -4.02
C THR A 283 -37.60 18.81 -4.58
N GLY A 284 -37.59 17.75 -5.39
CA GLY A 284 -38.79 17.15 -5.99
C GLY A 284 -38.62 15.67 -6.34
N SER A 285 -39.66 14.86 -6.14
CA SER A 285 -39.65 13.41 -6.35
C SER A 285 -39.38 13.04 -7.82
N PRO A 286 -38.34 12.25 -8.15
CA PRO A 286 -38.10 11.82 -9.52
C PRO A 286 -39.05 10.70 -9.94
N ASP A 287 -39.62 10.80 -11.15
CA ASP A 287 -40.30 9.69 -11.82
C ASP A 287 -39.29 8.84 -12.59
N PHE A 288 -38.88 7.72 -11.98
CA PHE A 288 -37.92 6.76 -12.55
C PHE A 288 -38.37 6.14 -13.88
N ASN A 289 -39.68 6.13 -14.19
CA ASN A 289 -40.20 5.59 -15.44
C ASN A 289 -40.10 6.57 -16.62
N SER A 290 -39.81 7.84 -16.34
CA SER A 290 -39.71 8.90 -17.34
C SER A 290 -38.27 9.24 -17.77
N MET A 291 -37.26 8.64 -17.12
CA MET A 291 -35.86 8.91 -17.47
C MET A 291 -35.50 8.18 -18.78
N PRO A 292 -35.17 8.91 -19.87
CA PRO A 292 -34.82 8.26 -21.12
C PRO A 292 -33.52 7.46 -20.93
N SER A 293 -33.51 6.22 -21.40
CA SER A 293 -32.30 5.42 -21.58
C SER A 293 -31.48 6.01 -22.74
N LYS A 294 -30.98 7.24 -22.61
CA LYS A 294 -30.09 7.81 -23.59
C LYS A 294 -28.73 7.15 -23.42
N ARG A 295 -28.39 6.29 -24.38
CA ARG A 295 -27.01 5.85 -24.62
C ARG A 295 -26.18 7.13 -24.74
N VAL A 296 -25.22 7.33 -23.85
CA VAL A 296 -24.39 8.54 -23.84
C VAL A 296 -23.63 8.59 -25.16
N GLU A 297 -24.04 9.51 -26.05
CA GLU A 297 -23.13 10.02 -27.07
C GLU A 297 -22.04 10.79 -26.33
N MET A 298 -20.79 10.42 -26.60
CA MET A 298 -19.61 11.05 -26.02
C MET A 298 -19.66 12.56 -26.28
N ALA A 299 -19.98 13.34 -25.25
CA ALA A 299 -19.69 14.77 -25.29
C ALA A 299 -18.17 14.93 -25.41
N GLU A 300 -17.75 15.75 -26.38
CA GLU A 300 -16.36 16.04 -26.62
C GLU A 300 -15.67 16.49 -25.33
N ARG A 301 -14.45 15.97 -25.15
CA ARG A 301 -13.60 16.14 -23.97
C ARG A 301 -13.54 17.62 -23.54
N PRO A 302 -13.76 17.96 -22.26
CA PRO A 302 -13.32 19.24 -21.74
C PRO A 302 -11.81 19.36 -21.91
N ILE A 303 -11.35 20.43 -22.56
CA ILE A 303 -9.92 20.73 -22.70
C ILE A 303 -9.39 21.04 -21.29
N LEU A 304 -8.57 20.14 -20.74
CA LEU A 304 -7.84 20.36 -19.50
C LEU A 304 -6.79 21.46 -19.70
N PRO A 305 -6.50 22.31 -18.68
CA PRO A 305 -5.33 23.17 -18.72
C PRO A 305 -4.05 22.31 -18.81
N PRO A 306 -3.02 22.77 -19.55
CA PRO A 306 -1.84 21.95 -19.80
C PRO A 306 -1.09 21.66 -18.50
N PRO A 307 -0.57 20.43 -18.33
CA PRO A 307 0.26 20.08 -17.19
C PRO A 307 1.58 20.85 -17.21
N LEU A 308 2.11 21.14 -16.01
CA LEU A 308 3.46 21.71 -15.88
C LEU A 308 4.50 20.75 -16.45
N PRO A 309 5.50 21.25 -17.22
CA PRO A 309 6.45 20.38 -17.91
C PRO A 309 7.40 19.71 -16.90
N VAL A 310 7.43 18.37 -16.92
CA VAL A 310 8.49 17.57 -16.33
C VAL A 310 9.36 17.06 -17.47
N ALA A 311 10.66 17.29 -17.37
CA ALA A 311 11.64 16.93 -18.39
C ALA A 311 11.73 15.40 -18.60
N GLU A 312 11.71 14.99 -19.87
CA GLU A 312 11.91 13.61 -20.32
C GLU A 312 13.39 13.22 -20.22
N THR A 313 13.73 11.98 -19.85
CA THR A 313 13.98 10.83 -20.74
C THR A 313 14.66 9.72 -19.88
N PRO A 314 15.02 8.53 -20.40
CA PRO A 314 14.19 7.50 -21.02
C PRO A 314 14.50 6.07 -20.50
N GLY A 315 13.51 5.18 -20.59
CA GLY A 315 13.71 3.78 -21.03
C GLY A 315 14.33 2.74 -20.07
N PRO A 316 14.12 1.44 -20.34
CA PRO A 316 13.76 0.47 -19.30
C PRO A 316 14.72 -0.72 -19.17
N ALA A 317 14.72 -1.35 -17.99
CA ALA A 317 15.16 -2.72 -17.75
C ALA A 317 14.51 -3.12 -16.40
N GLU A 318 13.76 -4.20 -16.18
CA GLU A 318 13.50 -5.48 -16.88
C GLU A 318 12.23 -6.10 -16.25
N PRO A 319 11.64 -7.19 -16.77
CA PRO A 319 10.69 -7.95 -15.98
C PRO A 319 11.43 -8.99 -15.13
N TYR A 320 11.35 -8.87 -13.81
CA TYR A 320 11.40 -10.05 -12.94
C TYR A 320 10.09 -10.19 -12.17
N VAL A 321 9.49 -11.35 -12.43
CA VAL A 321 8.31 -11.92 -11.78
C VAL A 321 8.70 -12.39 -10.39
N LEU A 322 7.87 -12.14 -9.37
CA LEU A 322 7.74 -13.10 -8.27
C LEU A 322 6.29 -13.09 -7.74
N ALA A 323 5.60 -14.21 -7.96
CA ALA A 323 4.69 -14.79 -6.97
C ALA A 323 5.56 -15.37 -5.83
N ILE A 324 5.09 -15.85 -4.68
CA ILE A 324 4.29 -17.07 -4.48
C ILE A 324 3.81 -17.10 -3.00
N HIS A 325 2.65 -17.71 -2.79
CA HIS A 325 2.23 -18.48 -1.59
C HIS A 325 3.34 -19.34 -0.94
N GLY A 326 3.18 -19.64 0.36
CA GLY A 326 4.06 -20.57 1.08
C GLY A 326 3.72 -22.04 0.85
N GLN A 327 4.65 -22.79 0.23
CA GLN A 327 4.91 -24.20 0.50
C GLN A 327 6.35 -24.34 1.05
N GLU A 328 6.63 -25.38 1.83
CA GLU A 328 8.00 -25.73 2.20
C GLU A 328 8.81 -26.03 0.93
N VAL A 329 9.85 -25.23 0.69
CA VAL A 329 10.73 -25.39 -0.46
C VAL A 329 12.13 -25.65 0.05
N ASP A 330 12.75 -26.73 -0.42
CA ASP A 330 14.15 -27.00 -0.16
C ASP A 330 14.98 -25.95 -0.90
N VAL A 331 15.59 -25.05 -0.12
CA VAL A 331 16.22 -23.81 -0.58
C VAL A 331 17.30 -24.07 -1.63
N LEU A 332 17.90 -25.27 -1.62
CA LEU A 332 18.92 -25.66 -2.58
C LEU A 332 18.36 -25.88 -3.99
N GLU A 333 17.17 -26.48 -4.11
CA GLU A 333 16.54 -26.77 -5.40
C GLU A 333 15.97 -25.48 -6.06
N GLU A 334 15.57 -24.50 -5.25
CA GLU A 334 15.13 -23.17 -5.69
C GLU A 334 16.27 -22.37 -6.36
N ILE A 335 17.48 -22.44 -5.76
CA ILE A 335 18.68 -21.73 -6.22
C ILE A 335 19.17 -22.30 -7.55
N GLU A 336 19.18 -23.63 -7.70
CA GLU A 336 19.56 -24.28 -8.97
C GLU A 336 18.59 -23.91 -10.09
N ARG A 337 17.29 -23.88 -9.78
CA ARG A 337 16.23 -23.53 -10.75
C ARG A 337 16.29 -22.08 -11.21
N HIS A 338 16.63 -21.13 -10.32
CA HIS A 338 16.72 -19.72 -10.66
C HIS A 338 18.02 -19.35 -11.38
N THR A 339 19.12 -20.02 -11.05
CA THR A 339 20.44 -19.67 -11.58
C THR A 339 20.89 -20.53 -12.76
N GLY A 340 20.28 -21.71 -12.94
CA GLY A 340 20.68 -22.69 -13.95
C GLY A 340 21.98 -23.43 -13.62
N TYR A 341 22.57 -23.18 -12.45
CA TYR A 341 23.83 -23.79 -12.00
C TYR A 341 23.60 -24.63 -10.75
N PRO A 342 24.18 -25.84 -10.69
CA PRO A 342 23.99 -26.71 -9.55
C PRO A 342 24.66 -26.15 -8.28
N TRP A 343 24.11 -26.44 -7.10
CA TRP A 343 24.47 -25.81 -5.82
C TRP A 343 25.94 -25.99 -5.45
N TRP A 344 26.59 -27.07 -5.91
CA TRP A 344 28.01 -27.30 -5.71
C TRP A 344 28.92 -26.32 -6.49
N ALA A 345 28.45 -25.73 -7.59
CA ALA A 345 29.18 -24.70 -8.33
C ALA A 345 29.24 -23.35 -7.57
N TRP A 346 28.22 -23.07 -6.76
CA TRP A 346 28.17 -21.90 -5.88
C TRP A 346 29.15 -22.01 -4.70
N ILE A 347 29.31 -23.21 -4.14
CA ILE A 347 30.33 -23.49 -3.13
C ILE A 347 31.73 -23.26 -3.71
N GLY A 348 31.99 -23.74 -4.93
CA GLY A 348 33.26 -23.50 -5.62
C GLY A 348 33.56 -22.01 -5.81
N SER A 349 32.54 -21.21 -6.13
CA SER A 349 32.66 -19.76 -6.32
C SER A 349 32.87 -19.00 -5.01
N ILE A 350 32.20 -19.40 -3.93
CA ILE A 350 32.42 -18.83 -2.59
C ILE A 350 33.82 -19.14 -2.08
N VAL A 351 34.29 -20.39 -2.25
CA VAL A 351 35.65 -20.79 -1.90
C VAL A 351 36.68 -20.02 -2.74
N ALA A 352 36.45 -19.84 -4.04
CA ALA A 352 37.31 -19.02 -4.90
C ALA A 352 37.35 -17.56 -4.47
N CYS A 353 36.21 -16.97 -4.07
CA CYS A 353 36.15 -15.61 -3.53
C CYS A 353 36.91 -15.48 -2.20
N ILE A 354 36.80 -16.46 -1.29
CA ILE A 354 37.55 -16.48 -0.03
C ILE A 354 39.06 -16.60 -0.31
N VAL A 355 39.45 -17.45 -1.27
CA VAL A 355 40.86 -17.59 -1.70
C VAL A 355 41.37 -16.29 -2.33
N MET A 356 40.58 -15.63 -3.19
CA MET A 356 40.94 -14.34 -3.79
C MET A 356 41.04 -13.22 -2.75
N LEU A 357 40.15 -13.17 -1.76
CA LEU A 357 40.23 -12.22 -0.66
C LEU A 357 41.48 -12.45 0.21
N ARG A 358 41.83 -13.72 0.45
CA ARG A 358 43.04 -14.10 1.17
C ARG A 358 44.31 -13.75 0.40
N LEU A 359 44.36 -14.08 -0.90
CA LEU A 359 45.46 -13.72 -1.80
C LEU A 359 45.60 -12.20 -1.94
N TRP A 360 44.49 -11.45 -1.95
CA TRP A 360 44.50 -9.98 -1.95
C TRP A 360 45.03 -9.40 -0.64
N ALA A 361 44.67 -9.99 0.49
CA ALA A 361 45.21 -9.60 1.80
C ALA A 361 46.72 -9.89 1.90
N GLU A 362 47.16 -11.04 1.40
CA GLU A 362 48.58 -11.41 1.30
C GLU A 362 49.34 -10.49 0.33
N PHE A 363 48.79 -10.19 -0.85
CA PHE A 363 49.34 -9.24 -1.82
C PHE A 363 49.48 -7.81 -1.24
N LYS A 364 48.46 -7.33 -0.51
CA LYS A 364 48.54 -6.05 0.22
C LYS A 364 49.62 -6.05 1.31
N ALA A 365 49.86 -7.19 1.94
CA ALA A 365 50.94 -7.32 2.93
C ALA A 365 52.32 -7.27 2.26
N THR A 366 52.45 -7.82 1.04
CA THR A 366 53.70 -7.80 0.24
C THR A 366 54.03 -6.43 -0.35
N LEU A 367 53.02 -5.58 -0.66
CA LEU A 367 53.23 -4.23 -1.20
C LEU A 367 53.55 -3.16 -0.14
N ARG A 368 53.23 -3.41 1.14
CA ARG A 368 53.46 -2.43 2.22
C ARG A 368 54.94 -2.11 2.51
N PRO A 369 55.91 -3.04 2.40
CA PRO A 369 57.33 -2.73 2.55
C PRO A 369 57.87 -1.82 1.43
N GLU A 370 57.53 -2.10 0.17
CA GLU A 370 58.03 -1.33 -1.00
C GLU A 370 57.47 0.10 -1.05
N MET A 371 56.20 0.29 -0.66
CA MET A 371 55.58 1.62 -0.58
C MET A 371 56.06 2.44 0.64
N ALA A 372 56.63 1.79 1.66
CA ALA A 372 57.21 2.47 2.81
C ALA A 372 58.60 3.06 2.50
N GLU A 373 59.39 2.43 1.62
CA GLU A 373 60.68 2.96 1.15
C GLU A 373 60.52 4.17 0.23
N LEU A 374 59.52 4.18 -0.67
CA LEU A 374 59.23 5.32 -1.56
C LEU A 374 58.79 6.61 -0.83
N SER A 375 58.40 6.52 0.44
CA SER A 375 57.99 7.68 1.25
C SER A 375 59.13 8.34 2.04
N ARG A 376 60.31 7.72 2.12
CA ARG A 376 61.43 8.21 2.95
C ARG A 376 62.39 9.18 2.26
N ASP A 377 62.36 9.31 0.93
CA ASP A 377 63.35 10.12 0.18
C ASP A 377 62.82 11.42 -0.45
N TRP A 378 61.56 11.81 -0.21
CA TRP A 378 61.07 13.09 -0.73
C TRP A 378 61.40 14.27 0.21
N LYS A 379 62.56 14.89 0.01
CA LYS A 379 62.92 16.19 0.59
C LYS A 379 62.26 17.32 -0.21
N GLY A 380 61.42 18.11 0.47
CA GLY A 380 60.62 19.17 -0.13
C GLY A 380 61.41 20.34 -0.71
N SER A 381 60.82 20.97 -1.73
CA SER A 381 61.03 22.38 -2.06
C SER A 381 59.72 23.13 -1.81
N VAL A 382 59.80 24.19 -1.01
CA VAL A 382 58.69 25.09 -0.67
C VAL A 382 58.51 26.05 -1.84
N TYR A 383 57.27 26.17 -2.36
CA TYR A 383 56.94 27.13 -3.42
C TYR A 383 56.38 28.43 -2.80
N ASP A 384 57.00 29.57 -3.11
CA ASP A 384 56.61 30.93 -2.69
C ASP A 384 55.68 31.57 -3.74
N PRO A 385 54.45 31.98 -3.37
CA PRO A 385 53.43 32.48 -4.31
C PRO A 385 53.64 33.93 -4.80
N ARG A 386 54.87 34.46 -4.81
CA ARG A 386 55.16 35.82 -5.33
C ARG A 386 55.90 35.89 -6.66
N GLU A 387 56.24 34.75 -7.26
CA GLU A 387 56.82 34.74 -8.60
C GLU A 387 55.72 34.60 -9.67
N PHE A 388 55.74 35.51 -10.64
CA PHE A 388 54.85 35.65 -11.82
C PHE A 388 53.58 36.51 -11.67
N ARG A 389 53.80 37.82 -11.48
CA ARG A 389 53.12 38.84 -12.30
C ARG A 389 53.91 39.08 -13.60
N GLY A 390 53.19 39.18 -14.72
CA GLY A 390 53.68 39.60 -16.05
C GLY A 390 53.90 38.42 -16.99
N THR A 391 53.51 38.41 -18.28
CA THR A 391 52.93 39.39 -19.21
C THR A 391 52.20 38.60 -20.32
N LYS A 392 51.09 39.11 -20.85
CA LYS A 392 50.36 38.55 -22.02
C LYS A 392 51.18 38.65 -23.32
N PRO A 393 51.07 37.66 -24.23
CA PRO A 393 51.23 37.86 -25.68
C PRO A 393 49.91 37.69 -26.46
N PRO A 394 49.86 38.11 -27.75
CA PRO A 394 48.68 38.71 -28.37
C PRO A 394 47.81 37.77 -29.23
N LEU A 395 46.62 38.29 -29.56
CA LEU A 395 45.68 37.79 -30.58
C LEU A 395 46.31 37.80 -31.98
N ASP A 396 46.15 36.72 -32.76
CA ASP A 396 45.40 36.68 -34.04
C ASP A 396 45.54 35.29 -34.72
N SER A 397 44.61 34.99 -35.63
CA SER A 397 44.51 33.89 -36.62
C SER A 397 43.45 32.80 -36.35
N ARG A 398 42.24 33.01 -36.89
CA ARG A 398 41.29 31.97 -37.32
C ARG A 398 41.85 31.24 -38.56
N PRO A 399 41.49 29.96 -38.80
CA PRO A 399 40.44 29.60 -39.78
C PRO A 399 39.53 28.44 -39.28
N GLN A 400 38.22 28.43 -39.52
CA GLN A 400 37.45 28.17 -40.75
C GLN A 400 37.30 26.67 -41.07
N ASP A 401 36.02 26.27 -41.22
CA ASP A 401 35.44 25.06 -41.81
C ASP A 401 35.61 23.72 -41.08
N TRP A 402 34.49 23.12 -40.65
CA TRP A 402 34.08 21.75 -41.04
C TRP A 402 32.55 21.70 -41.15
N ARG A 403 32.10 21.24 -42.32
CA ARG A 403 30.71 20.92 -42.68
C ARG A 403 30.21 19.68 -41.96
#